data_AF-A0A8S3X968-F1
#
_entry.id   AF-A0A8S3X968-F1
#
_cell.length_a   1.000
_cell.length_b   1.000
_cell.length_c   1.000
_cell.angle_alpha   90.00
_cell.angle_beta   90.00
_cell.angle_gamma   90.00
#
_symmetry.space_group_name_H-M   'P 1'
#
loop_
_entity.id
_entity.type
_entity.pdbx_description
1 polymer ?
#
loop_
_entity_poly.entity_id
_entity_poly.type
_entity_poly.pdbx_seq_one_letter_code
_entity_poly.pdbx_strand_id
1 'polypeptide(L)'
;MMIGGVDLVTTVKNKRKLERQEKSLLRNKEIFDPNKPCCSRSLPDDDDLTIESTSSSNSVASTLACDRTGVSDRAAAIIASSVLKDVGIISTKDPSGVIDRSKLRRERTKVRSSLQDADRNKIIRGIYFDGRKDKSLVSIKKEGKFYRKRVTEDHYVILSEPGSDYFGHVTCELGTAKGIQSTIIRHLKMKSVDLNKIAVVGCDGTVVNTGSKGGVVRLMEEELKKPLQWFICQLHSNELPLRHLLLHLDGKTTGPKCFSGPIGSELQKCETMPIVEFTVIPSTLPEIPRNDLSTDQKYLYDVMNAISTGVFTSDLANIEPGPLSHSRWLTTANRILRLYATKTDPLENLMILATYVMKVYGPMWFTIKCNPSCINGAKHLWQTISLTRYLSADLKIVIDKVLIRNGYFGHPENILIAMLGDDREIIRELACQQILKARAENDQGLRTFKVPPLNFDAEDYTDLIKWQDCKITEPPLTYNLSDEFLKEIVKCGLRTCQSIKDFPCHTQAVERCIKLVTEASSAVCGENKRDGFIRARLLSRQQMPNFDTKKQFNI
;
A
#
# COMPACT_ATOMS: atom_id res chain seq x y z
N MET A 1 1.97 -28.62 -28.39
CA MET A 1 0.86 -27.69 -28.10
C MET A 1 1.11 -26.41 -28.91
N MET A 2 0.61 -26.36 -30.14
CA MET A 2 0.70 -25.15 -30.98
C MET A 2 -0.37 -24.17 -30.48
N ILE A 3 0.00 -22.91 -30.28
CA ILE A 3 -0.95 -21.82 -30.00
C ILE A 3 -1.62 -21.46 -31.33
N GLY A 4 -2.45 -22.37 -31.84
CA GLY A 4 -3.20 -22.24 -33.09
C GLY A 4 -4.66 -22.56 -32.78
N GLY A 5 -5.49 -21.54 -32.78
CA GLY A 5 -6.90 -21.64 -32.36
C GLY A 5 -7.43 -20.45 -31.57
N VAL A 6 -6.72 -19.32 -31.50
CA VAL A 6 -7.40 -18.05 -31.21
C VAL A 6 -8.32 -17.80 -32.39
N ASP A 7 -9.62 -17.81 -32.13
CA ASP A 7 -10.71 -17.85 -33.10
C ASP A 7 -10.79 -16.57 -33.95
N LEU A 8 -9.79 -16.38 -34.82
CA LEU A 8 -9.70 -15.36 -35.87
C LEU A 8 -10.93 -15.41 -36.79
N VAL A 9 -11.54 -16.59 -36.93
CA VAL A 9 -12.76 -16.78 -37.71
C VAL A 9 -13.93 -16.04 -37.07
N THR A 10 -14.08 -16.05 -35.75
CA THR A 10 -15.15 -15.31 -35.06
C THR A 10 -14.95 -13.80 -35.12
N THR A 11 -13.71 -13.30 -34.99
CA THR A 11 -13.41 -11.85 -35.13
C THR A 11 -13.63 -11.35 -36.56
N VAL A 12 -13.19 -12.11 -37.57
CA VAL A 12 -13.41 -11.78 -38.99
C VAL A 12 -14.89 -11.93 -39.38
N LYS A 13 -15.61 -12.92 -38.82
CA LYS A 13 -17.07 -13.07 -39.00
C LYS A 13 -17.83 -11.88 -38.41
N ASN A 14 -17.44 -11.39 -37.24
CA ASN A 14 -18.09 -10.23 -36.62
C ASN A 14 -17.86 -8.94 -37.41
N LYS A 15 -16.65 -8.71 -37.92
CA LYS A 15 -16.36 -7.57 -38.81
C LYS A 15 -17.17 -7.64 -40.12
N ARG A 16 -17.22 -8.81 -40.76
CA ARG A 16 -18.04 -9.04 -41.97
C ARG A 16 -19.55 -8.97 -41.70
N LYS A 17 -20.00 -9.27 -40.48
CA LYS A 17 -21.42 -9.16 -40.06
C LYS A 17 -21.83 -7.69 -39.89
N LEU A 18 -20.97 -6.86 -39.31
CA LEU A 18 -21.14 -5.40 -39.23
C LEU A 18 -21.17 -4.76 -40.63
N GLU A 19 -20.22 -5.08 -41.50
CA GLU A 19 -20.18 -4.60 -42.90
C GLU A 19 -21.41 -5.05 -43.73
N ARG A 20 -21.99 -6.22 -43.41
CA ARG A 20 -23.23 -6.71 -44.04
C ARG A 20 -24.48 -6.04 -43.50
N GLN A 21 -24.52 -5.69 -42.22
CA GLN A 21 -25.63 -4.91 -41.62
C GLN A 21 -25.67 -3.48 -42.18
N GLU A 22 -24.51 -2.86 -42.37
CA GLU A 22 -24.38 -1.54 -43.01
C GLU A 22 -24.84 -1.58 -44.49
N LYS A 23 -24.41 -2.59 -45.25
CA LYS A 23 -24.86 -2.79 -46.64
C LYS A 23 -26.35 -3.14 -46.75
N SER A 24 -26.93 -3.82 -45.76
CA SER A 24 -28.37 -4.11 -45.69
C SER A 24 -29.21 -2.85 -45.44
N LEU A 25 -28.72 -1.93 -44.61
CA LEU A 25 -29.35 -0.63 -44.37
C LEU A 25 -29.33 0.27 -45.63
N LEU A 26 -28.28 0.14 -46.45
CA LEU A 26 -28.16 0.83 -47.74
C LEU A 26 -29.05 0.23 -48.83
N ARG A 27 -29.28 -1.09 -48.81
CA ARG A 27 -30.07 -1.79 -49.83
C ARG A 27 -31.58 -1.64 -49.67
N ASN A 28 -32.07 -1.32 -48.47
CA ASN A 28 -33.49 -1.06 -48.20
C ASN A 28 -33.96 0.36 -48.59
N LYS A 29 -33.10 1.18 -49.21
CA LYS A 29 -33.45 2.54 -49.70
C LYS A 29 -33.86 2.59 -51.18
N GLU A 30 -33.88 1.47 -51.90
CA GLU A 30 -34.26 1.43 -53.32
C GLU A 30 -35.61 0.70 -53.53
N ILE A 31 -36.71 1.38 -53.23
CA ILE A 31 -38.00 1.17 -53.91
C ILE A 31 -38.48 2.58 -54.32
N PHE A 32 -38.43 2.84 -55.63
CA PHE A 32 -38.78 4.11 -56.28
C PHE A 32 -40.18 3.97 -56.89
N ASP A 33 -41.08 4.93 -56.66
CA ASP A 33 -42.31 5.11 -57.46
C ASP A 33 -42.26 6.50 -58.15
N PRO A 34 -42.37 6.60 -59.49
CA PRO A 34 -41.92 7.77 -60.26
C PRO A 34 -42.95 8.90 -60.45
N ASN A 35 -44.08 8.94 -59.73
CA ASN A 35 -45.15 9.90 -60.01
C ASN A 35 -45.29 11.07 -59.01
N LYS A 36 -44.23 11.86 -58.81
CA LYS A 36 -44.40 13.20 -58.21
C LYS A 36 -43.42 14.25 -58.77
N PRO A 37 -43.87 15.47 -59.14
CA PRO A 37 -43.13 16.36 -60.04
C PRO A 37 -42.20 17.35 -59.32
N CYS A 38 -41.17 17.76 -60.10
CA CYS A 38 -40.05 18.65 -59.81
C CYS A 38 -40.38 20.02 -59.20
N CYS A 39 -39.50 20.49 -58.27
CA CYS A 39 -38.78 21.77 -58.33
C CYS A 39 -38.00 22.02 -57.03
N SER A 40 -36.68 22.29 -57.07
CA SER A 40 -36.02 23.40 -56.35
C SER A 40 -34.48 23.25 -56.14
N ARG A 41 -33.77 24.32 -56.50
CA ARG A 41 -32.54 24.93 -55.93
C ARG A 41 -31.25 24.10 -55.79
N SER A 42 -30.30 24.51 -56.63
CA SER A 42 -28.83 24.44 -56.57
C SER A 42 -28.20 24.28 -55.19
N LEU A 43 -27.36 23.24 -55.09
CA LEU A 43 -26.29 23.03 -54.10
C LEU A 43 -25.05 23.88 -54.45
N PRO A 44 -24.30 24.39 -53.47
CA PRO A 44 -22.90 24.75 -53.67
C PRO A 44 -21.97 23.62 -53.19
N ASP A 45 -21.09 23.25 -54.11
CA ASP A 45 -19.67 22.89 -53.99
C ASP A 45 -19.21 21.82 -52.98
N ASP A 46 -18.70 20.74 -53.59
CA ASP A 46 -17.78 19.76 -53.03
C ASP A 46 -16.49 20.44 -52.56
N ASP A 47 -16.30 20.52 -51.24
CA ASP A 47 -14.98 20.69 -50.62
C ASP A 47 -14.74 19.56 -49.61
N ASP A 48 -13.91 18.62 -50.06
CA ASP A 48 -12.91 17.86 -49.32
C ASP A 48 -13.22 17.47 -47.85
N LEU A 49 -13.88 16.34 -47.65
CA LEU A 49 -13.75 15.58 -46.40
C LEU A 49 -12.63 14.55 -46.56
N THR A 50 -11.40 15.07 -46.55
CA THR A 50 -10.20 14.35 -46.15
C THR A 50 -10.50 13.60 -44.85
N ILE A 51 -10.56 12.27 -44.92
CA ILE A 51 -10.34 11.44 -43.74
C ILE A 51 -8.87 11.65 -43.39
N GLU A 52 -8.59 12.64 -42.55
CA GLU A 52 -7.30 12.76 -41.88
C GLU A 52 -7.04 11.42 -41.18
N SER A 53 -6.05 10.72 -41.71
CA SER A 53 -5.41 9.60 -41.03
C SER A 53 -4.78 10.13 -39.74
N THR A 54 -5.56 10.17 -38.66
CA THR A 54 -5.03 10.44 -37.32
C THR A 54 -4.15 9.28 -36.90
N SER A 55 -2.88 9.37 -37.29
CA SER A 55 -1.75 8.50 -36.91
C SER A 55 -1.34 8.69 -35.43
N SER A 56 -2.29 8.92 -34.54
CA SER A 56 -2.06 9.14 -33.11
C SER A 56 -3.30 8.83 -32.27
N SER A 57 -3.54 7.56 -31.94
CA SER A 57 -4.23 7.12 -30.71
C SER A 57 -4.50 5.61 -30.75
N ASN A 58 -3.83 4.83 -29.89
CA ASN A 58 -4.20 3.47 -29.40
C ASN A 58 -3.04 2.70 -28.72
N SER A 59 -1.83 3.27 -28.62
CA SER A 59 -0.63 2.61 -28.06
C SER A 59 -0.55 2.54 -26.52
N VAL A 60 -1.46 3.22 -25.80
CA VAL A 60 -1.38 3.38 -24.34
C VAL A 60 -1.58 2.05 -23.63
N ALA A 61 -2.60 1.27 -24.00
CA ALA A 61 -2.90 -0.01 -23.36
C ALA A 61 -1.74 -1.02 -23.51
N SER A 62 -1.19 -1.16 -24.72
CA SER A 62 -0.05 -2.05 -24.98
C SER A 62 1.20 -1.62 -24.21
N THR A 63 1.46 -0.31 -24.12
CA THR A 63 2.55 0.29 -23.35
C THR A 63 2.44 -0.05 -21.86
N LEU A 64 1.26 0.16 -21.28
CA LEU A 64 0.97 -0.13 -19.88
C LEU A 64 1.09 -1.63 -19.57
N ALA A 65 0.59 -2.48 -20.47
CA ALA A 65 0.74 -3.94 -20.35
C ALA A 65 2.21 -4.39 -20.40
N CYS A 66 3.03 -3.78 -21.26
CA CYS A 66 4.47 -4.07 -21.33
C CYS A 66 5.21 -3.67 -20.04
N ASP A 67 4.88 -2.53 -19.45
CA ASP A 67 5.45 -2.08 -18.17
C ASP A 67 5.03 -3.01 -17.03
N ARG A 68 3.76 -3.42 -17.03
CA ARG A 68 3.25 -4.35 -16.02
C ARG A 68 3.92 -5.71 -16.02
N THR A 69 4.11 -6.27 -17.21
CA THR A 69 4.64 -7.63 -17.41
C THR A 69 6.16 -7.67 -17.52
N GLY A 70 6.83 -6.52 -17.61
CA GLY A 70 8.28 -6.44 -17.76
C GLY A 70 8.79 -6.83 -19.15
N VAL A 71 7.91 -6.85 -20.16
CA VAL A 71 8.27 -7.22 -21.53
C VAL A 71 9.18 -6.14 -22.15
N SER A 72 10.25 -6.59 -22.81
CA SER A 72 11.19 -5.71 -23.49
C SER A 72 10.58 -5.07 -24.73
N ASP A 73 11.03 -3.86 -25.10
CA ASP A 73 10.55 -3.16 -26.30
C ASP A 73 10.66 -4.02 -27.56
N ARG A 74 11.72 -4.83 -27.67
CA ARG A 74 11.95 -5.72 -28.83
C ARG A 74 10.95 -6.87 -28.85
N ALA A 75 10.77 -7.55 -27.72
CA ALA A 75 9.83 -8.68 -27.63
C ALA A 75 8.39 -8.23 -27.92
N ALA A 76 7.97 -7.12 -27.32
CA ALA A 76 6.63 -6.56 -27.55
C ALA A 76 6.43 -6.10 -29.00
N ALA A 77 7.42 -5.44 -29.61
CA ALA A 77 7.38 -5.05 -31.02
C ALA A 77 7.23 -6.26 -31.97
N ILE A 78 7.97 -7.34 -31.71
CA ILE A 78 7.87 -8.60 -32.47
C ILE A 78 6.46 -9.19 -32.31
N ILE A 79 5.99 -9.38 -31.08
CA ILE A 79 4.67 -9.98 -30.81
C ILE A 79 3.56 -9.14 -31.45
N ALA A 80 3.56 -7.82 -31.22
CA ALA A 80 2.54 -6.93 -31.75
C ALA A 80 2.53 -6.94 -33.28
N SER A 81 3.69 -6.86 -33.93
CA SER A 81 3.78 -6.91 -35.40
C SER A 81 3.37 -8.28 -35.95
N SER A 82 3.72 -9.39 -35.29
CA SER A 82 3.25 -10.73 -35.67
C SER A 82 1.72 -10.83 -35.60
N VAL A 83 1.11 -10.36 -34.51
CA VAL A 83 -0.36 -10.36 -34.36
C VAL A 83 -1.01 -9.50 -35.44
N LEU A 84 -0.48 -8.29 -35.71
CA LEU A 84 -0.98 -7.41 -36.77
C LEU A 84 -0.91 -8.06 -38.15
N LYS A 85 0.12 -8.88 -38.40
CA LYS A 85 0.27 -9.65 -39.64
C LYS A 85 -0.77 -10.76 -39.72
N ASP A 86 -0.99 -11.49 -38.64
CA ASP A 86 -1.96 -12.60 -38.57
C ASP A 86 -3.41 -12.13 -38.75
N VAL A 87 -3.75 -10.92 -38.27
CA VAL A 87 -5.08 -10.30 -38.50
C VAL A 87 -5.20 -9.55 -39.83
N GLY A 88 -4.15 -9.55 -40.65
CA GLY A 88 -4.14 -8.94 -41.99
C GLY A 88 -4.09 -7.41 -42.00
N ILE A 89 -3.72 -6.76 -40.89
CA ILE A 89 -3.53 -5.29 -40.84
C ILE A 89 -2.23 -4.89 -41.51
N ILE A 90 -1.19 -5.73 -41.46
CA ILE A 90 0.09 -5.49 -42.14
C ILE A 90 0.46 -6.66 -43.03
N SER A 91 1.23 -6.38 -44.08
CA SER A 91 1.73 -7.42 -44.97
C SER A 91 3.16 -7.11 -45.41
N THR A 92 3.78 -8.04 -46.13
CA THR A 92 5.08 -7.78 -46.77
C THR A 92 4.99 -6.71 -47.87
N LYS A 93 3.80 -6.49 -48.43
CA LYS A 93 3.55 -5.47 -49.46
C LYS A 93 3.21 -4.10 -48.86
N ASP A 94 2.69 -4.08 -47.64
CA ASP A 94 2.40 -2.86 -46.88
C ASP A 94 2.91 -2.97 -45.43
N PRO A 95 4.16 -2.54 -45.17
CA PRO A 95 4.77 -2.57 -43.85
C PRO A 95 4.49 -1.32 -43.02
N SER A 96 3.66 -0.38 -43.49
CA SER A 96 3.47 0.93 -42.85
C SER A 96 3.01 0.82 -41.38
N GLY A 97 2.16 -0.17 -41.09
CA GLY A 97 1.66 -0.48 -39.75
C GLY A 97 2.61 -1.28 -38.84
N VAL A 98 3.81 -1.65 -39.28
CA VAL A 98 4.77 -2.42 -38.46
C VAL A 98 5.13 -1.63 -37.20
N ILE A 99 5.03 -2.27 -36.04
CA ILE A 99 5.47 -1.72 -34.76
C ILE A 99 6.89 -2.17 -34.50
N ASP A 100 7.85 -1.31 -34.83
CA ASP A 100 9.25 -1.55 -34.50
C ASP A 100 9.55 -1.20 -33.02
N ARG A 101 10.74 -1.61 -32.57
CA ARG A 101 11.24 -1.35 -31.21
C ARG A 101 11.27 0.15 -30.87
N SER A 102 11.64 1.00 -31.83
CA SER A 102 11.78 2.44 -31.63
C SER A 102 10.43 3.12 -31.48
N LYS A 103 9.42 2.74 -32.29
CA LYS A 103 8.03 3.18 -32.16
C LYS A 103 7.51 2.88 -30.76
N LEU A 104 7.62 1.63 -30.31
CA LEU A 104 7.15 1.25 -28.97
C LEU A 104 7.91 1.98 -27.85
N ARG A 105 9.23 2.14 -27.98
CA ARG A 105 10.04 2.89 -27.00
C ARG A 105 9.64 4.35 -26.91
N ARG A 106 9.33 5.02 -28.03
CA ARG A 106 8.83 6.40 -28.05
C ARG A 106 7.50 6.50 -27.32
N GLU A 107 6.57 5.60 -27.61
CA GLU A 107 5.25 5.56 -26.95
C GLU A 107 5.37 5.29 -25.44
N ARG A 108 6.19 4.32 -25.01
CA ARG A 108 6.49 4.11 -23.58
C ARG A 108 7.04 5.37 -22.92
N THR A 109 7.96 6.06 -23.59
CA THR A 109 8.56 7.29 -23.04
C THR A 109 7.52 8.40 -22.90
N LYS A 110 6.66 8.59 -23.90
CA LYS A 110 5.57 9.57 -23.90
C LYS A 110 4.56 9.30 -22.77
N VAL A 111 4.06 8.06 -22.68
CA VAL A 111 3.10 7.66 -21.64
C VAL A 111 3.70 7.85 -20.24
N ARG A 112 4.94 7.39 -20.02
CA ARG A 112 5.61 7.57 -18.73
C ARG A 112 5.77 9.04 -18.36
N SER A 113 6.24 9.88 -19.27
CA SER A 113 6.39 11.32 -19.01
C SER A 113 5.06 11.97 -18.60
N SER A 114 3.99 11.68 -19.34
CA SER A 114 2.64 12.19 -19.02
C SER A 114 2.19 11.80 -17.61
N LEU A 115 2.42 10.54 -17.20
CA LEU A 115 2.08 10.07 -15.84
C LEU A 115 2.92 10.72 -14.73
N GLN A 116 4.14 11.16 -15.05
CA GLN A 116 5.01 11.84 -14.09
C GLN A 116 4.62 13.30 -13.88
N ASP A 117 4.10 13.94 -14.94
CA ASP A 117 3.65 15.32 -14.93
C ASP A 117 2.28 15.48 -14.27
N ALA A 118 1.44 14.44 -14.27
CA ALA A 118 0.11 14.44 -13.64
C ALA A 118 0.13 14.75 -12.13
N ASP A 119 1.24 14.49 -11.44
CA ASP A 119 1.38 14.75 -10.00
C ASP A 119 1.97 16.13 -9.66
N ARG A 120 2.31 16.96 -10.66
CA ARG A 120 2.76 18.33 -10.39
C ARG A 120 1.60 19.14 -9.83
N ASN A 121 1.89 19.96 -8.82
CA ASN A 121 0.88 20.78 -8.12
C ASN A 121 -0.25 19.96 -7.46
N LYS A 122 -0.05 18.65 -7.22
CA LYS A 122 -1.02 17.84 -6.46
C LYS A 122 -1.14 18.42 -5.05
N ILE A 123 -2.37 18.68 -4.62
CA ILE A 123 -2.65 19.09 -3.24
C ILE A 123 -2.55 17.83 -2.37
N ILE A 124 -1.65 17.85 -1.40
CA ILE A 124 -1.37 16.72 -0.52
C ILE A 124 -1.57 17.15 0.93
N ARG A 125 -2.37 16.38 1.67
CA ARG A 125 -2.64 16.64 3.09
C ARG A 125 -1.74 15.86 4.02
N GLY A 126 -1.24 14.69 3.61
CA GLY A 126 -0.31 13.90 4.39
C GLY A 126 0.70 13.18 3.53
N ILE A 127 1.85 12.88 4.11
CA ILE A 127 2.88 12.05 3.46
C ILE A 127 3.17 10.83 4.29
N TYR A 128 3.13 9.65 3.67
CA TYR A 128 3.56 8.42 4.31
C TYR A 128 4.83 7.93 3.64
N PHE A 129 5.84 7.59 4.43
CA PHE A 129 7.13 7.22 3.88
C PHE A 129 7.81 6.10 4.65
N ASP A 130 8.65 5.36 3.93
CA ASP A 130 9.54 4.35 4.49
C ASP A 130 10.71 4.09 3.52
N GLY A 131 11.82 3.60 4.06
CA GLY A 131 13.09 3.42 3.37
C GLY A 131 13.48 1.95 3.19
N ARG A 132 14.15 1.63 2.08
CA ARG A 132 14.77 0.32 1.87
C ARG A 132 16.04 0.43 1.05
N LYS A 133 17.08 -0.29 1.51
CA LYS A 133 18.32 -0.48 0.76
C LYS A 133 18.14 -1.58 -0.28
N ASP A 134 18.20 -1.20 -1.56
CA ASP A 134 18.03 -2.14 -2.67
C ASP A 134 19.23 -2.14 -3.62
N LYS A 135 19.44 -3.29 -4.28
CA LYS A 135 20.36 -3.39 -5.41
C LYS A 135 19.72 -2.73 -6.64
N SER A 136 20.38 -1.69 -7.14
CA SER A 136 19.89 -0.83 -8.19
C SER A 136 20.80 -0.85 -9.40
N LEU A 137 20.20 -0.88 -10.58
CA LEU A 137 20.92 -0.81 -11.85
C LEU A 137 21.22 0.64 -12.19
N VAL A 138 22.50 0.99 -12.27
CA VAL A 138 22.98 2.33 -12.63
C VAL A 138 23.83 2.30 -13.90
N SER A 139 23.88 3.43 -14.60
CA SER A 139 24.64 3.61 -15.83
C SER A 139 25.79 4.55 -15.54
N ILE A 140 27.00 4.02 -15.57
CA ILE A 140 28.23 4.76 -15.26
C ILE A 140 28.94 5.08 -16.58
N LYS A 141 29.31 6.35 -16.76
CA LYS A 141 30.13 6.76 -17.91
C LYS A 141 31.61 6.60 -17.55
N LYS A 142 32.34 5.80 -18.31
CA LYS A 142 33.81 5.69 -18.23
C LYS A 142 34.37 5.83 -19.64
N GLU A 143 35.34 6.72 -19.83
CA GLU A 143 36.03 6.91 -21.13
C GLU A 143 35.05 7.11 -22.30
N GLY A 144 34.00 7.90 -22.09
CA GLY A 144 32.97 8.17 -23.11
C GLY A 144 31.94 7.04 -23.32
N LYS A 145 32.15 5.83 -22.79
CA LYS A 145 31.24 4.69 -22.91
C LYS A 145 30.38 4.52 -21.65
N PHE A 146 29.14 4.07 -21.83
CA PHE A 146 28.20 3.79 -20.74
C PHE A 146 28.22 2.31 -20.36
N TYR A 147 28.43 2.03 -19.08
CA TYR A 147 28.44 0.69 -18.52
C TYR A 147 27.34 0.53 -17.49
N ARG A 148 26.67 -0.62 -17.50
CA ARG A 148 25.69 -0.95 -16.46
C ARG A 148 26.39 -1.57 -15.26
N LYS A 149 26.12 -1.04 -14.06
CA LYS A 149 26.61 -1.58 -12.79
C LYS A 149 25.44 -1.76 -11.83
N ARG A 150 25.55 -2.74 -10.93
CA ARG A 150 24.65 -2.85 -9.77
C ARG A 150 25.30 -2.18 -8.56
N VAL A 151 24.59 -1.27 -7.92
CA VAL A 151 25.02 -0.58 -6.69
C VAL A 151 23.93 -0.75 -5.63
N THR A 152 24.27 -0.58 -4.35
CA THR A 152 23.25 -0.50 -3.30
C THR A 152 22.83 0.96 -3.16
N GLU A 153 21.54 1.26 -3.28
CA GLU A 153 20.95 2.59 -3.06
C GLU A 153 19.93 2.48 -1.94
N ASP A 154 19.77 3.55 -1.15
CA ASP A 154 18.77 3.65 -0.08
C ASP A 154 17.56 4.44 -0.62
N HIS A 155 16.49 3.73 -0.98
CA HIS A 155 15.31 4.31 -1.58
C HIS A 155 14.25 4.60 -0.54
N TYR A 156 13.76 5.83 -0.50
CA TYR A 156 12.60 6.22 0.29
C TYR A 156 11.40 6.37 -0.61
N VAL A 157 10.35 5.62 -0.30
CA VAL A 157 9.05 5.72 -0.97
C VAL A 157 8.21 6.77 -0.28
N ILE A 158 7.49 7.57 -1.06
CA ILE A 158 6.62 8.62 -0.56
C ILE A 158 5.23 8.38 -1.16
N LEU A 159 4.23 8.25 -0.29
CA LEU A 159 2.82 8.25 -0.66
C LEU A 159 2.17 9.57 -0.27
N SER A 160 1.22 10.02 -1.09
CA SER A 160 0.30 11.08 -0.69
C SER A 160 -0.91 10.48 0.01
N GLU A 161 -1.31 11.09 1.13
CA GLU A 161 -2.48 10.71 1.92
C GLU A 161 -3.47 11.89 2.06
N PRO A 162 -4.78 11.61 2.20
CA PRO A 162 -5.39 10.27 2.20
C PRO A 162 -5.44 9.61 0.80
N GLY A 163 -5.64 8.29 0.77
CA GLY A 163 -5.81 7.49 -0.46
C GLY A 163 -4.64 6.57 -0.79
N SER A 164 -3.51 6.68 -0.07
CA SER A 164 -2.31 5.86 -0.27
C SER A 164 -1.78 5.82 -1.71
N ASP A 165 -1.86 6.96 -2.40
CA ASP A 165 -1.38 7.09 -3.78
C ASP A 165 0.15 7.19 -3.82
N TYR A 166 0.76 6.51 -4.78
CA TYR A 166 2.18 6.65 -5.05
C TYR A 166 2.52 8.05 -5.53
N PHE A 167 3.24 8.81 -4.71
CA PHE A 167 3.68 10.16 -5.06
C PHE A 167 5.08 10.17 -5.67
N GLY A 168 5.96 9.29 -5.21
CA GLY A 168 7.29 9.17 -5.77
C GLY A 168 8.23 8.30 -4.94
N HIS A 169 9.48 8.28 -5.37
CA HIS A 169 10.58 7.72 -4.59
C HIS A 169 11.81 8.61 -4.76
N VAL A 170 12.69 8.58 -3.76
CA VAL A 170 13.95 9.32 -3.76
C VAL A 170 15.09 8.42 -3.31
N THR A 171 16.26 8.57 -3.91
CA THR A 171 17.49 7.98 -3.35
C THR A 171 18.09 8.92 -2.31
N CYS A 172 18.37 8.41 -1.12
CA CYS A 172 19.07 9.15 -0.08
C CYS A 172 20.56 8.75 -0.02
N GLU A 173 21.46 9.73 -0.05
CA GLU A 173 22.91 9.47 0.06
C GLU A 173 23.33 9.15 1.51
N LEU A 174 22.65 9.77 2.48
CA LEU A 174 22.92 9.62 3.91
C LEU A 174 21.63 9.21 4.63
N GLY A 175 21.57 7.98 5.14
CA GLY A 175 20.43 7.47 5.91
C GLY A 175 20.28 8.08 7.32
N THR A 176 20.76 9.30 7.54
CA THR A 176 20.51 10.05 8.77
C THR A 176 19.14 10.72 8.69
N ALA A 177 18.52 10.99 9.83
CA ALA A 177 17.22 11.66 9.87
C ALA A 177 17.21 12.99 9.09
N LYS A 178 18.29 13.78 9.20
CA LYS A 178 18.42 15.03 8.45
C LYS A 178 18.56 14.81 6.94
N GLY A 179 19.32 13.79 6.53
CA GLY A 179 19.47 13.43 5.12
C GLY A 179 18.14 13.01 4.48
N ILE A 180 17.40 12.15 5.17
CA ILE A 180 16.06 11.68 4.76
C ILE A 180 15.11 12.86 4.67
N GLN A 181 15.00 13.65 5.74
CA GLN A 181 14.13 14.82 5.81
C GLN A 181 14.39 15.81 4.67
N SER A 182 15.66 16.19 4.45
CA SER A 182 16.06 17.15 3.42
C SER A 182 15.74 16.62 2.01
N THR A 183 15.92 15.31 1.80
CA THR A 183 15.63 14.65 0.52
C THR A 183 14.14 14.64 0.22
N ILE A 184 13.29 14.31 1.21
CA ILE A 184 11.83 14.31 1.06
C ILE A 184 11.32 15.72 0.81
N ILE A 185 11.74 16.71 1.61
CA ILE A 185 11.29 18.10 1.42
C ILE A 185 11.72 18.65 0.06
N ARG A 186 12.95 18.37 -0.38
CA ARG A 186 13.42 18.75 -1.72
C ARG A 186 12.53 18.15 -2.80
N HIS A 187 12.15 16.88 -2.68
CA HIS A 187 11.27 16.22 -3.64
C HIS A 187 9.88 16.86 -3.71
N LEU A 188 9.27 17.17 -2.56
CA LEU A 188 7.99 17.87 -2.50
C LEU A 188 8.07 19.26 -3.15
N LYS A 189 9.15 20.02 -2.87
CA LYS A 189 9.40 21.34 -3.50
C LYS A 189 9.57 21.21 -5.02
N MET A 190 10.31 20.21 -5.52
CA MET A 190 10.49 19.97 -6.96
C MET A 190 9.16 19.66 -7.67
N LYS A 191 8.22 19.00 -6.99
CA LYS A 191 6.88 18.71 -7.50
C LYS A 191 5.88 19.86 -7.30
N SER A 192 6.34 21.02 -6.80
CA SER A 192 5.51 22.20 -6.53
C SER A 192 4.36 21.93 -5.57
N VAL A 193 4.61 21.10 -4.54
CA VAL A 193 3.66 20.85 -3.46
C VAL A 193 3.62 22.04 -2.51
N ASP A 194 2.42 22.53 -2.18
CA ASP A 194 2.24 23.50 -1.10
C ASP A 194 2.45 22.82 0.27
N LEU A 195 3.64 22.99 0.83
CA LEU A 195 4.02 22.40 2.12
C LEU A 195 3.15 22.91 3.29
N ASN A 196 2.47 24.04 3.14
CA ASN A 196 1.56 24.56 4.16
C ASN A 196 0.30 23.71 4.29
N LYS A 197 -0.06 22.92 3.27
CA LYS A 197 -1.23 22.01 3.31
C LYS A 197 -0.94 20.66 3.96
N ILE A 198 0.33 20.28 4.13
CA ILE A 198 0.71 19.01 4.78
C ILE A 198 0.42 19.10 6.28
N ALA A 199 -0.53 18.32 6.77
CA ALA A 199 -0.92 18.25 8.17
C ALA A 199 -0.48 16.94 8.84
N VAL A 200 -0.13 15.91 8.06
CA VAL A 200 0.07 14.53 8.56
C VAL A 200 1.36 13.94 8.04
N VAL A 201 2.06 13.20 8.89
CA VAL A 201 3.18 12.34 8.50
C VAL A 201 2.98 10.94 9.08
N GLY A 202 3.10 9.93 8.22
CA GLY A 202 3.08 8.52 8.62
C GLY A 202 4.37 7.80 8.26
N CYS A 203 4.86 6.98 9.18
CA CYS A 203 6.10 6.22 9.02
C CYS A 203 6.15 5.07 10.02
N ASP A 204 7.24 4.32 9.99
CA ASP A 204 7.52 3.29 10.98
C ASP A 204 7.99 3.90 12.32
N GLY A 205 7.98 3.11 13.40
CA GLY A 205 8.37 3.56 14.74
C GLY A 205 9.87 3.70 15.00
N THR A 206 10.73 3.67 13.97
CA THR A 206 12.18 3.73 14.20
C THR A 206 12.62 5.08 14.78
N VAL A 207 13.66 5.05 15.62
CA VAL A 207 14.21 6.26 16.26
C VAL A 207 14.67 7.31 15.23
N VAL A 208 15.13 6.87 14.05
CA VAL A 208 15.50 7.77 12.94
C VAL A 208 14.28 8.59 12.48
N ASN A 209 13.10 8.00 12.46
CA ASN A 209 11.88 8.67 12.03
C ASN A 209 11.22 9.46 13.18
N THR A 210 11.17 8.88 14.38
CA THR A 210 10.31 9.34 15.49
C THR A 210 11.08 10.00 16.66
N GLY A 211 12.41 10.13 16.57
CA GLY A 211 13.22 10.76 17.61
C GLY A 211 12.73 12.16 17.99
N SER A 212 12.52 12.41 19.28
CA SER A 212 11.86 13.63 19.79
C SER A 212 12.62 14.94 19.52
N LYS A 213 13.93 14.88 19.30
CA LYS A 213 14.79 16.05 19.02
C LYS A 213 15.36 16.08 17.59
N GLY A 214 15.38 14.96 16.90
CA GLY A 214 16.14 14.81 15.66
C GLY A 214 15.64 13.70 14.75
N GLY A 215 14.43 13.19 15.01
CA GLY A 215 13.76 12.29 14.09
C GLY A 215 13.28 13.04 12.84
N VAL A 216 13.09 12.33 11.74
CA VAL A 216 12.63 12.90 10.47
C VAL A 216 11.38 13.76 10.66
N VAL A 217 10.38 13.27 11.39
CA VAL A 217 9.11 14.00 11.56
C VAL A 217 9.32 15.28 12.36
N ARG A 218 10.12 15.24 13.43
CA ARG A 218 10.47 16.43 14.21
C ARG A 218 11.21 17.47 13.36
N LEU A 219 12.17 17.03 12.55
CA LEU A 219 12.93 17.92 11.66
C LEU A 219 12.03 18.54 10.57
N MET A 220 10.99 17.82 10.13
CA MET A 220 9.98 18.39 9.24
C MET A 220 9.13 19.46 9.95
N GLU A 221 8.67 19.21 11.17
CA GLU A 221 7.93 20.22 11.97
C GLU A 221 8.75 21.51 12.15
N GLU A 222 10.05 21.38 12.39
CA GLU A 222 10.98 22.52 12.51
C GLU A 222 11.15 23.30 11.21
N GLU A 223 11.32 22.62 10.07
CA GLU A 223 11.42 23.31 8.77
C GLU A 223 10.09 23.96 8.35
N LEU A 224 8.96 23.30 8.61
CA LEU A 224 7.62 23.81 8.27
C LEU A 224 7.08 24.82 9.29
N LYS A 225 7.75 24.97 10.44
CA LYS A 225 7.34 25.83 11.56
C LYS A 225 5.89 25.57 12.02
N LYS A 226 5.45 24.32 11.93
CA LYS A 226 4.14 23.88 12.43
C LYS A 226 4.20 22.42 12.91
N PRO A 227 3.41 22.03 13.92
CA PRO A 227 3.28 20.64 14.30
C PRO A 227 2.55 19.84 13.20
N LEU A 228 2.89 18.56 13.11
CA LEU A 228 2.28 17.61 12.18
C LEU A 228 1.60 16.50 13.00
N GLN A 229 0.51 15.93 12.51
CA GLN A 229 -0.09 14.75 13.13
C GLN A 229 0.80 13.53 12.85
N TRP A 230 1.20 12.80 13.90
CA TRP A 230 2.06 11.63 13.78
C TRP A 230 1.21 10.36 13.75
N PHE A 231 1.22 9.66 12.61
CA PHE A 231 0.60 8.35 12.46
C PHE A 231 1.65 7.26 12.28
N ILE A 232 2.15 6.76 13.40
CA ILE A 232 3.18 5.73 13.43
C ILE A 232 2.57 4.35 13.26
N CYS A 233 3.10 3.55 12.34
CA CYS A 233 2.46 2.32 11.87
C CYS A 233 2.06 1.33 12.98
N GLN A 234 0.76 1.10 13.16
CA GLN A 234 0.23 0.13 14.12
C GLN A 234 0.53 -1.32 13.75
N LEU A 235 0.64 -1.67 12.46
CA LEU A 235 1.05 -3.02 12.08
C LEU A 235 2.48 -3.29 12.54
N HIS A 236 3.41 -2.35 12.35
CA HIS A 236 4.77 -2.49 12.86
C HIS A 236 4.78 -2.53 14.40
N SER A 237 3.99 -1.68 15.07
CA SER A 237 3.83 -1.75 16.53
C SER A 237 3.32 -3.11 17.02
N ASN A 238 2.44 -3.78 16.27
CA ASN A 238 1.96 -5.14 16.58
C ASN A 238 3.03 -6.23 16.38
N GLU A 239 4.00 -6.02 15.49
CA GLU A 239 5.11 -6.96 15.27
C GLU A 239 6.13 -6.97 16.42
N LEU A 240 6.36 -5.82 17.05
CA LEU A 240 7.44 -5.64 18.03
C LEU A 240 7.26 -6.48 19.31
N PRO A 241 6.06 -6.58 19.93
CA PRO A 241 5.85 -7.47 21.07
C PRO A 241 6.17 -8.94 20.77
N LEU A 242 5.68 -9.49 19.67
CA LEU A 242 6.00 -10.87 19.25
C LEU A 242 7.51 -11.05 19.05
N ARG A 243 8.16 -10.06 18.46
CA ARG A 243 9.62 -10.05 18.31
C ARG A 243 10.36 -10.16 19.62
N HIS A 244 10.03 -9.30 20.56
CA HIS A 244 10.71 -9.25 21.84
C HIS A 244 10.40 -10.49 22.68
N LEU A 245 9.19 -11.04 22.58
CA LEU A 245 8.81 -12.30 23.21
C LEU A 245 9.63 -13.47 22.67
N LEU A 246 9.74 -13.60 21.34
CA LEU A 246 10.56 -14.64 20.72
C LEU A 246 12.03 -14.53 21.13
N LEU A 247 12.59 -13.32 21.12
CA LEU A 247 13.97 -13.09 21.56
C LEU A 247 14.20 -13.41 23.05
N HIS A 248 13.19 -13.19 23.88
CA HIS A 248 13.26 -13.51 25.31
C HIS A 248 13.20 -15.01 25.56
N LEU A 249 12.31 -15.73 24.86
CA LEU A 249 12.04 -17.15 25.08
C LEU A 249 13.01 -18.09 24.35
N ASP A 250 13.51 -17.69 23.17
CA ASP A 250 14.36 -18.52 22.32
C ASP A 250 15.79 -17.97 22.18
N GLY A 251 16.03 -16.74 22.62
CA GLY A 251 17.34 -16.11 22.57
C GLY A 251 17.61 -15.30 21.29
N LYS A 252 18.85 -14.83 21.14
CA LYS A 252 19.24 -13.85 20.11
C LYS A 252 19.34 -14.46 18.71
N THR A 253 19.33 -13.60 17.70
CA THR A 253 19.57 -14.00 16.31
C THR A 253 21.07 -14.18 16.03
N THR A 254 21.46 -15.27 15.37
CA THR A 254 22.84 -15.49 14.89
C THR A 254 23.03 -15.07 13.42
N GLY A 255 21.95 -14.69 12.72
CA GLY A 255 22.00 -14.19 11.36
C GLY A 255 20.66 -13.67 10.85
N PRO A 256 20.59 -13.11 9.62
CA PRO A 256 19.41 -12.44 9.07
C PRO A 256 18.17 -13.34 8.85
N LYS A 257 18.34 -14.67 8.95
CA LYS A 257 17.28 -15.68 8.77
C LYS A 257 17.21 -16.70 9.91
N CYS A 258 18.05 -16.57 10.94
CA CYS A 258 18.25 -17.60 11.94
C CYS A 258 18.16 -17.03 13.35
N PHE A 259 17.40 -17.71 14.19
CA PHE A 259 17.43 -17.61 15.64
C PHE A 259 18.33 -18.75 16.17
N SER A 260 19.02 -18.53 17.28
CA SER A 260 19.97 -19.53 17.81
C SER A 260 19.33 -20.54 18.76
N GLY A 261 18.10 -20.30 19.20
CA GLY A 261 17.43 -21.17 20.14
C GLY A 261 16.82 -22.41 19.49
N PRO A 262 16.37 -23.35 20.34
CA PRO A 262 15.79 -24.62 19.90
C PRO A 262 14.59 -24.38 18.97
N ILE A 263 13.68 -23.46 19.32
CA ILE A 263 12.48 -23.18 18.52
C ILE A 263 12.89 -22.52 17.21
N GLY A 264 13.76 -21.52 17.29
CA GLY A 264 14.30 -20.78 16.17
C GLY A 264 14.93 -21.62 15.07
N SER A 265 15.63 -22.67 15.47
CA SER A 265 16.26 -23.63 14.57
C SER A 265 15.23 -24.50 13.83
N GLU A 266 14.14 -24.87 14.50
CA GLU A 266 13.07 -25.70 13.95
C GLU A 266 12.11 -24.92 13.07
N LEU A 267 11.91 -23.62 13.33
CA LEU A 267 11.08 -22.76 12.51
C LEU A 267 11.52 -22.74 11.04
N GLN A 268 12.77 -23.06 10.71
CA GLN A 268 13.28 -23.11 9.33
C GLN A 268 12.88 -24.38 8.57
N LYS A 269 12.43 -25.42 9.29
CA LYS A 269 12.17 -26.75 8.72
C LYS A 269 10.72 -27.20 8.96
N CYS A 270 9.90 -26.38 9.60
CA CYS A 270 8.53 -26.74 9.99
C CYS A 270 7.61 -27.05 8.79
N GLU A 271 7.95 -26.59 7.59
CA GLU A 271 7.20 -26.86 6.36
C GLU A 271 7.27 -28.34 5.95
N THR A 272 8.35 -29.06 6.25
CA THR A 272 8.50 -30.47 5.89
C THR A 272 8.03 -31.43 6.98
N MET A 273 7.71 -30.91 8.17
CA MET A 273 7.23 -31.71 9.29
C MET A 273 5.74 -32.04 9.11
N PRO A 274 5.31 -33.29 9.39
CA PRO A 274 3.90 -33.67 9.30
C PRO A 274 3.07 -33.00 10.39
N ILE A 275 1.82 -32.67 10.06
CA ILE A 275 0.84 -32.27 11.07
C ILE A 275 0.47 -33.49 11.93
N VAL A 276 0.40 -33.28 13.23
CA VAL A 276 0.06 -34.30 14.23
C VAL A 276 -1.15 -33.85 15.04
N GLU A 277 -1.60 -34.67 15.98
CA GLU A 277 -2.59 -34.24 16.96
C GLU A 277 -1.98 -33.17 17.88
N PHE A 278 -2.67 -32.04 18.03
CA PHE A 278 -2.23 -30.89 18.82
C PHE A 278 -3.38 -30.35 19.67
N THR A 279 -3.05 -29.64 20.74
CA THR A 279 -4.05 -29.00 21.61
C THR A 279 -4.63 -27.75 20.93
N VAL A 280 -5.95 -27.60 20.96
CA VAL A 280 -6.60 -26.41 20.38
C VAL A 280 -6.28 -25.15 21.19
N ILE A 281 -6.03 -24.03 20.50
CA ILE A 281 -5.88 -22.72 21.12
C ILE A 281 -6.99 -21.82 20.59
N PRO A 282 -8.01 -21.49 21.40
CA PRO A 282 -9.12 -20.65 20.95
C PRO A 282 -8.65 -19.28 20.48
N SER A 283 -9.19 -18.82 19.35
CA SER A 283 -9.01 -17.47 18.83
C SER A 283 -10.27 -17.00 18.13
N THR A 284 -10.47 -15.68 18.10
CA THR A 284 -11.57 -15.06 17.36
C THR A 284 -10.96 -14.07 16.38
N LEU A 285 -11.26 -14.26 15.09
CA LEU A 285 -10.80 -13.41 14.01
C LEU A 285 -11.97 -12.58 13.46
N PRO A 286 -11.73 -11.32 13.08
CA PRO A 286 -12.75 -10.55 12.36
C PRO A 286 -12.97 -11.16 10.97
N GLU A 287 -14.20 -11.06 10.47
CA GLU A 287 -14.50 -11.43 9.09
C GLU A 287 -13.76 -10.50 8.12
N ILE A 288 -13.11 -11.08 7.12
CA ILE A 288 -12.38 -10.34 6.10
C ILE A 288 -12.56 -10.97 4.72
N PRO A 289 -12.82 -10.19 3.66
CA PRO A 289 -12.85 -10.72 2.31
C PRO A 289 -11.51 -11.34 1.94
N ARG A 290 -11.52 -12.62 1.57
CA ARG A 290 -10.30 -13.38 1.23
C ARG A 290 -9.51 -12.74 0.08
N ASN A 291 -10.17 -12.03 -0.82
CA ASN A 291 -9.53 -11.36 -1.95
C ASN A 291 -8.61 -10.19 -1.54
N ASP A 292 -8.78 -9.66 -0.33
CA ASP A 292 -7.99 -8.54 0.18
C ASP A 292 -6.70 -8.99 0.89
N LEU A 293 -6.52 -10.31 1.05
CA LEU A 293 -5.37 -10.91 1.74
C LEU A 293 -4.29 -11.37 0.76
N SER A 294 -3.02 -11.09 1.09
CA SER A 294 -1.88 -11.72 0.43
C SER A 294 -1.81 -13.22 0.76
N THR A 295 -1.00 -13.98 0.03
CA THR A 295 -0.79 -15.42 0.29
C THR A 295 -0.40 -15.70 1.75
N ASP A 296 0.59 -14.98 2.28
CA ASP A 296 1.01 -15.15 3.68
C ASP A 296 -0.10 -14.80 4.68
N GLN A 297 -0.92 -13.78 4.38
CA GLN A 297 -2.02 -13.35 5.25
C GLN A 297 -3.18 -14.35 5.23
N LYS A 298 -3.49 -14.92 4.05
CA LYS A 298 -4.45 -16.02 3.92
C LYS A 298 -4.00 -17.22 4.74
N TYR A 299 -2.73 -17.59 4.63
CA TYR A 299 -2.17 -18.68 5.41
C TYR A 299 -2.28 -18.43 6.91
N LEU A 300 -1.96 -17.21 7.39
CA LEU A 300 -2.12 -16.88 8.81
C LEU A 300 -3.58 -17.07 9.25
N TYR A 301 -4.52 -16.54 8.49
CA TYR A 301 -5.95 -16.64 8.79
C TYR A 301 -6.41 -18.10 8.84
N ASP A 302 -6.02 -18.89 7.84
CA ASP A 302 -6.42 -20.30 7.71
C ASP A 302 -5.78 -21.18 8.79
N VAL A 303 -4.49 -20.97 9.11
CA VAL A 303 -3.78 -21.76 10.13
C VAL A 303 -4.28 -21.44 11.54
N MET A 304 -4.63 -20.17 11.81
CA MET A 304 -5.26 -19.80 13.08
C MET A 304 -6.63 -20.46 13.24
N ASN A 305 -7.46 -20.45 12.20
CA ASN A 305 -8.75 -21.14 12.24
C ASN A 305 -8.58 -22.66 12.43
N ALA A 306 -7.61 -23.28 11.76
CA ALA A 306 -7.31 -24.70 11.91
C ALA A 306 -6.89 -25.04 13.35
N ILE A 307 -6.01 -24.24 13.96
CA ILE A 307 -5.58 -24.45 15.35
C ILE A 307 -6.71 -24.19 16.34
N SER A 308 -7.54 -23.18 16.10
CA SER A 308 -8.67 -22.86 16.99
C SER A 308 -9.79 -23.91 16.94
N THR A 309 -9.96 -24.60 15.81
CA THR A 309 -10.99 -25.63 15.62
C THR A 309 -10.48 -27.04 15.82
N GLY A 310 -9.16 -27.24 15.82
CA GLY A 310 -8.52 -28.56 15.79
C GLY A 310 -8.56 -29.24 14.43
N VAL A 311 -9.10 -28.57 13.39
CA VAL A 311 -9.26 -29.16 12.06
C VAL A 311 -8.21 -28.60 11.11
N PHE A 312 -7.17 -29.40 10.84
CA PHE A 312 -6.10 -29.06 9.90
C PHE A 312 -6.27 -29.87 8.61
N THR A 313 -6.67 -29.21 7.51
CA THR A 313 -6.91 -29.90 6.24
C THR A 313 -5.60 -30.33 5.58
N SER A 314 -5.65 -31.39 4.77
CA SER A 314 -4.50 -31.83 3.96
C SER A 314 -3.98 -30.74 3.04
N ASP A 315 -4.87 -29.95 2.45
CA ASP A 315 -4.50 -28.86 1.55
C ASP A 315 -3.71 -27.79 2.30
N LEU A 316 -4.21 -27.35 3.47
CA LEU A 316 -3.50 -26.38 4.31
C LEU A 316 -2.17 -26.94 4.82
N ALA A 317 -2.12 -28.24 5.12
CA ALA A 317 -0.91 -28.91 5.61
C ALA A 317 0.23 -28.95 4.57
N ASN A 318 -0.12 -28.88 3.29
CA ASN A 318 0.81 -28.88 2.16
C ASN A 318 1.17 -27.46 1.67
N ILE A 319 0.58 -26.39 2.23
CA ILE A 319 0.99 -25.03 1.91
C ILE A 319 2.28 -24.68 2.65
N GLU A 320 3.31 -24.31 1.89
CA GLU A 320 4.57 -23.84 2.45
C GLU A 320 4.43 -22.40 2.97
N PRO A 321 4.63 -22.16 4.28
CA PRO A 321 4.68 -20.81 4.81
C PRO A 321 5.91 -20.07 4.26
N GLY A 322 5.73 -18.77 3.98
CA GLY A 322 6.80 -17.91 3.50
C GLY A 322 8.09 -17.98 4.35
N PRO A 323 9.26 -17.65 3.77
CA PRO A 323 10.54 -17.80 4.45
C PRO A 323 10.64 -16.90 5.68
N LEU A 324 11.43 -17.32 6.68
CA LEU A 324 11.77 -16.49 7.83
C LEU A 324 12.50 -15.22 7.40
N SER A 325 12.09 -14.11 7.98
CA SER A 325 12.70 -12.81 7.75
C SER A 325 12.52 -11.91 8.96
N HIS A 326 13.62 -11.33 9.44
CA HIS A 326 13.58 -10.37 10.57
C HIS A 326 12.89 -9.04 10.25
N SER A 327 12.50 -8.83 8.99
CA SER A 327 11.72 -7.69 8.52
C SER A 327 10.28 -8.04 8.12
N ARG A 328 9.85 -9.30 8.31
CA ARG A 328 8.46 -9.73 8.04
C ARG A 328 7.97 -10.66 9.16
N TRP A 329 7.41 -10.11 10.22
CA TRP A 329 6.99 -10.90 11.37
C TRP A 329 5.77 -11.77 11.11
N LEU A 330 4.98 -11.44 10.10
CA LEU A 330 3.84 -12.25 9.70
C LEU A 330 4.25 -13.66 9.25
N THR A 331 5.36 -13.80 8.51
CA THR A 331 5.84 -15.14 8.11
C THR A 331 6.44 -15.89 9.29
N THR A 332 7.04 -15.19 10.26
CA THR A 332 7.47 -15.79 11.53
C THR A 332 6.29 -16.30 12.33
N ALA A 333 5.20 -15.53 12.45
CA ALA A 333 3.96 -15.97 13.11
C ALA A 333 3.36 -17.22 12.43
N ASN A 334 3.31 -17.23 11.09
CA ASN A 334 2.89 -18.40 10.31
C ASN A 334 3.72 -19.64 10.65
N ARG A 335 5.04 -19.49 10.72
CA ARG A 335 5.95 -20.60 11.03
C ARG A 335 5.86 -21.06 12.49
N ILE A 336 5.60 -20.16 13.44
CA ILE A 336 5.33 -20.52 14.85
C ILE A 336 4.10 -21.41 14.94
N LEU A 337 3.00 -21.02 14.30
CA LEU A 337 1.75 -21.79 14.29
C LEU A 337 1.90 -23.11 13.53
N ARG A 338 2.62 -23.10 12.41
CA ARG A 338 2.94 -24.33 11.67
C ARG A 338 3.75 -25.30 12.53
N LEU A 339 4.83 -24.83 13.17
CA LEU A 339 5.66 -25.67 14.03
C LEU A 339 4.85 -26.22 15.21
N TYR A 340 4.01 -25.38 15.82
CA TYR A 340 3.10 -25.80 16.89
C TYR A 340 2.26 -27.02 16.51
N ALA A 341 1.62 -26.99 15.33
CA ALA A 341 0.77 -28.05 14.84
C ALA A 341 1.52 -29.36 14.44
N THR A 342 2.86 -29.36 14.52
CA THR A 342 3.72 -30.53 14.22
C THR A 342 4.23 -31.25 15.48
N LYS A 343 3.82 -30.80 16.67
CA LYS A 343 4.29 -31.31 17.96
C LYS A 343 3.10 -31.80 18.80
N THR A 344 3.12 -33.08 19.16
CA THR A 344 2.17 -33.66 20.12
C THR A 344 2.44 -33.18 21.54
N ASP A 345 3.72 -32.98 21.88
CA ASP A 345 4.19 -32.42 23.15
C ASP A 345 5.15 -31.23 22.88
N PRO A 346 4.60 -30.04 22.60
CA PRO A 346 5.39 -28.85 22.29
C PRO A 346 6.10 -28.30 23.54
N LEU A 347 7.32 -27.77 23.36
CA LEU A 347 8.03 -27.05 24.42
C LEU A 347 7.16 -25.92 24.99
N GLU A 348 7.26 -25.67 26.30
CA GLU A 348 6.52 -24.61 26.99
C GLU A 348 6.69 -23.24 26.32
N ASN A 349 7.91 -22.91 25.91
CA ASN A 349 8.19 -21.66 25.19
C ASN A 349 7.50 -21.60 23.82
N LEU A 350 7.35 -22.73 23.12
CA LEU A 350 6.60 -22.80 21.86
C LEU A 350 5.10 -22.65 22.11
N MET A 351 4.57 -23.26 23.18
CA MET A 351 3.19 -23.06 23.63
C MET A 351 2.90 -21.57 23.91
N ILE A 352 3.80 -20.88 24.62
CA ILE A 352 3.66 -19.44 24.93
C ILE A 352 3.62 -18.62 23.63
N LEU A 353 4.54 -18.89 22.69
CA LEU A 353 4.59 -18.17 21.41
C LEU A 353 3.36 -18.42 20.55
N ALA A 354 2.94 -19.68 20.39
CA ALA A 354 1.74 -20.03 19.64
C ALA A 354 0.50 -19.38 20.27
N THR A 355 0.38 -19.44 21.61
CA THR A 355 -0.71 -18.78 22.34
C THR A 355 -0.71 -17.28 22.13
N TYR A 356 0.46 -16.63 22.17
CA TYR A 356 0.58 -15.19 21.91
C TYR A 356 0.16 -14.83 20.48
N VAL A 357 0.54 -15.64 19.49
CA VAL A 357 0.11 -15.44 18.11
C VAL A 357 -1.41 -15.57 17.99
N MET A 358 -1.99 -16.60 18.61
CA MET A 358 -3.42 -16.88 18.58
C MET A 358 -4.28 -15.85 19.33
N LYS A 359 -3.80 -15.35 20.48
CA LYS A 359 -4.58 -14.44 21.34
C LYS A 359 -4.33 -12.96 21.10
N VAL A 360 -3.15 -12.58 20.60
CA VAL A 360 -2.74 -11.16 20.50
C VAL A 360 -2.34 -10.79 19.08
N TYR A 361 -1.24 -11.34 18.55
CA TYR A 361 -0.66 -10.87 17.30
C TYR A 361 -1.62 -11.01 16.12
N GLY A 362 -2.16 -12.21 15.91
CA GLY A 362 -3.06 -12.52 14.81
C GLY A 362 -4.35 -11.71 14.86
N PRO A 363 -5.13 -11.76 15.96
CA PRO A 363 -6.35 -10.97 16.09
C PRO A 363 -6.11 -9.47 15.89
N MET A 364 -5.07 -8.89 16.51
CA MET A 364 -4.77 -7.47 16.32
C MET A 364 -4.33 -7.14 14.90
N TRP A 365 -3.56 -8.02 14.24
CA TRP A 365 -3.14 -7.82 12.85
C TRP A 365 -4.36 -7.69 11.92
N PHE A 366 -5.34 -8.60 12.05
CA PHE A 366 -6.56 -8.56 11.24
C PHE A 366 -7.50 -7.41 11.66
N THR A 367 -7.63 -7.11 12.95
CA THR A 367 -8.43 -5.97 13.42
C THR A 367 -7.90 -4.64 12.87
N ILE A 368 -6.58 -4.43 12.91
CA ILE A 368 -5.93 -3.24 12.34
C ILE A 368 -6.17 -3.16 10.83
N LYS A 369 -6.12 -4.30 10.12
CA LYS A 369 -6.38 -4.35 8.68
C LYS A 369 -7.83 -4.06 8.32
N CYS A 370 -8.79 -4.58 9.07
CA CYS A 370 -10.21 -4.34 8.84
C CYS A 370 -10.63 -2.91 9.19
N ASN A 371 -9.95 -2.28 10.15
CA ASN A 371 -10.31 -0.97 10.68
C ASN A 371 -9.17 0.05 10.54
N PRO A 372 -8.62 0.28 9.32
CA PRO A 372 -7.35 0.95 9.14
C PRO A 372 -7.39 2.45 9.44
N SER A 373 -8.56 3.06 9.67
CA SER A 373 -8.66 4.50 9.95
C SER A 373 -7.89 4.91 11.21
N CYS A 374 -7.26 6.10 11.18
CA CYS A 374 -6.56 6.69 12.31
C CYS A 374 -7.43 6.86 13.56
N ILE A 375 -8.76 6.99 13.41
CA ILE A 375 -9.70 7.10 14.53
C ILE A 375 -9.78 5.81 15.35
N ASN A 376 -9.32 4.68 14.80
CA ASN A 376 -9.22 3.41 15.51
C ASN A 376 -7.83 3.19 16.13
N GLY A 377 -6.86 4.06 15.85
CA GLY A 377 -5.48 3.85 16.28
C GLY A 377 -5.33 3.76 17.80
N ALA A 378 -5.97 4.63 18.58
CA ALA A 378 -5.97 4.54 20.04
C ALA A 378 -6.71 3.27 20.53
N LYS A 379 -7.84 2.93 19.91
CA LYS A 379 -8.59 1.69 20.19
C LYS A 379 -7.73 0.45 19.99
N HIS A 380 -6.95 0.38 18.91
CA HIS A 380 -6.04 -0.73 18.65
C HIS A 380 -4.94 -0.87 19.70
N LEU A 381 -4.35 0.26 20.16
CA LEU A 381 -3.35 0.24 21.22
C LEU A 381 -3.96 -0.31 22.53
N TRP A 382 -5.13 0.19 22.90
CA TRP A 382 -5.87 -0.28 24.08
C TRP A 382 -6.23 -1.76 23.98
N GLN A 383 -6.77 -2.22 22.84
CA GLN A 383 -7.09 -3.63 22.62
C GLN A 383 -5.85 -4.52 22.74
N THR A 384 -4.70 -4.08 22.21
CA THR A 384 -3.44 -4.82 22.34
C THR A 384 -3.05 -4.96 23.81
N ILE A 385 -3.09 -3.86 24.58
CA ILE A 385 -2.81 -3.87 26.03
C ILE A 385 -3.76 -4.82 26.77
N SER A 386 -5.06 -4.74 26.48
CA SER A 386 -6.07 -5.61 27.09
C SER A 386 -5.80 -7.07 26.79
N LEU A 387 -5.48 -7.42 25.54
CA LEU A 387 -5.17 -8.79 25.12
C LEU A 387 -3.87 -9.32 25.73
N THR A 388 -2.93 -8.46 26.16
CA THR A 388 -1.70 -8.90 26.82
C THR A 388 -1.85 -9.11 28.34
N ARG A 389 -2.99 -8.75 28.94
CA ARG A 389 -3.21 -8.86 30.40
C ARG A 389 -3.14 -10.28 30.95
N TYR A 390 -3.36 -11.31 30.13
CA TYR A 390 -3.28 -12.72 30.58
C TYR A 390 -1.84 -13.19 30.81
N LEU A 391 -0.83 -12.47 30.30
CA LEU A 391 0.57 -12.87 30.41
C LEU A 391 1.03 -12.89 31.87
N SER A 392 1.98 -13.79 32.16
CA SER A 392 2.65 -13.84 33.46
C SER A 392 3.43 -12.54 33.73
N ALA A 393 3.73 -12.26 34.99
CA ALA A 393 4.45 -11.05 35.41
C ALA A 393 5.80 -10.89 34.66
N ASP A 394 6.56 -11.98 34.51
CA ASP A 394 7.86 -11.96 33.83
C ASP A 394 7.73 -11.60 32.35
N LEU A 395 6.72 -12.15 31.66
CA LEU A 395 6.48 -11.84 30.25
C LEU A 395 5.94 -10.41 30.07
N LYS A 396 5.12 -9.91 31.01
CA LYS A 396 4.65 -8.53 31.01
C LYS A 396 5.79 -7.52 31.08
N ILE A 397 6.83 -7.77 31.88
CA ILE A 397 8.03 -6.91 31.94
C ILE A 397 8.64 -6.71 30.55
N VAL A 398 8.64 -7.75 29.71
CA VAL A 398 9.16 -7.69 28.35
C VAL A 398 8.18 -6.97 27.42
N ILE A 399 6.91 -7.35 27.44
CA ILE A 399 5.89 -6.86 26.51
C ILE A 399 5.50 -5.40 26.80
N ASP A 400 5.22 -5.06 28.05
CA ASP A 400 4.75 -3.73 28.45
C ASP A 400 5.81 -2.67 28.14
N LYS A 401 7.09 -3.01 28.31
CA LYS A 401 8.21 -2.14 27.92
C LYS A 401 8.21 -1.82 26.42
N VAL A 402 7.82 -2.76 25.58
CA VAL A 402 7.74 -2.57 24.13
C VAL A 402 6.51 -1.74 23.78
N LEU A 403 5.37 -2.02 24.41
CA LEU A 403 4.12 -1.28 24.21
C LEU A 403 4.27 0.18 24.63
N ILE A 404 4.90 0.47 25.77
CA ILE A 404 5.18 1.84 26.23
C ILE A 404 6.05 2.59 25.22
N ARG A 405 7.11 1.97 24.71
CA ARG A 405 8.04 2.63 23.77
C ARG A 405 7.41 2.95 22.42
N ASN A 406 6.42 2.16 22.01
CA ASN A 406 5.76 2.28 20.70
C ASN A 406 4.30 2.76 20.81
N GLY A 407 3.89 3.23 21.99
CA GLY A 407 2.54 3.68 22.31
C GLY A 407 2.17 5.04 21.72
N TYR A 408 2.62 5.36 20.49
CA TYR A 408 2.41 6.66 19.85
C TYR A 408 0.92 7.05 19.75
N PHE A 409 0.04 6.07 19.58
CA PHE A 409 -1.41 6.28 19.56
C PHE A 409 -2.04 6.54 20.94
N GLY A 410 -1.26 6.41 22.02
CA GLY A 410 -1.62 6.89 23.35
C GLY A 410 -1.37 8.37 23.56
N HIS A 411 -0.72 9.07 22.62
CA HIS A 411 -0.54 10.52 22.71
C HIS A 411 -1.91 11.23 22.76
N PRO A 412 -2.09 12.29 23.60
CA PRO A 412 -3.38 12.98 23.75
C PRO A 412 -4.01 13.37 22.41
N GLU A 413 -3.23 13.91 21.47
CA GLU A 413 -3.73 14.25 20.14
C GLU A 413 -4.33 13.06 19.38
N ASN A 414 -3.71 11.89 19.46
CA ASN A 414 -4.19 10.69 18.78
C ASN A 414 -5.44 10.11 19.46
N ILE A 415 -5.52 10.19 20.80
CA ILE A 415 -6.72 9.80 21.55
C ILE A 415 -7.88 10.75 21.20
N LEU A 416 -7.65 12.07 21.15
CA LEU A 416 -8.68 13.04 20.76
C LEU A 416 -9.20 12.82 19.33
N ILE A 417 -8.33 12.47 18.39
CA ILE A 417 -8.75 12.09 17.02
C ILE A 417 -9.63 10.83 17.02
N ALA A 418 -9.29 9.83 17.85
CA ALA A 418 -10.12 8.65 18.02
C ALA A 418 -11.48 8.97 18.66
N MET A 419 -11.48 9.83 19.69
CA MET A 419 -12.69 10.26 20.39
C MET A 419 -13.63 11.05 19.49
N LEU A 420 -13.13 11.92 18.60
CA LEU A 420 -13.97 12.62 17.60
C LEU A 420 -14.68 11.66 16.65
N GLY A 421 -14.08 10.49 16.38
CA GLY A 421 -14.64 9.42 15.56
C GLY A 421 -15.40 8.36 16.34
N ASP A 422 -15.63 8.54 17.65
CA ASP A 422 -16.37 7.58 18.47
C ASP A 422 -17.87 7.62 18.17
N ASP A 423 -18.55 6.49 18.29
CA ASP A 423 -20.00 6.40 18.09
C ASP A 423 -20.77 7.00 19.27
N ARG A 424 -20.17 7.02 20.48
CA ARG A 424 -20.74 7.61 21.69
C ARG A 424 -20.62 9.13 21.64
N GLU A 425 -21.76 9.81 21.61
CA GLU A 425 -21.83 11.28 21.55
C GLU A 425 -21.09 11.96 22.71
N ILE A 426 -21.23 11.43 23.93
CA ILE A 426 -20.55 11.95 25.12
C ILE A 426 -19.02 11.93 24.97
N ILE A 427 -18.46 10.93 24.30
CA ILE A 427 -17.01 10.84 24.04
C ILE A 427 -16.58 11.88 23.01
N ARG A 428 -17.38 12.09 21.96
CA ARG A 428 -17.13 13.16 20.98
C ARG A 428 -17.21 14.53 21.63
N GLU A 429 -18.17 14.75 22.52
CA GLU A 429 -18.33 16.01 23.26
C GLU A 429 -17.10 16.30 24.12
N LEU A 430 -16.63 15.33 24.90
CA LEU A 430 -15.40 15.45 25.69
C LEU A 430 -14.19 15.79 24.81
N ALA A 431 -14.06 15.15 23.64
CA ALA A 431 -12.98 15.45 22.69
C ALA A 431 -13.04 16.91 22.22
N CYS A 432 -14.24 17.36 21.80
CA CYS A 432 -14.48 18.72 21.34
C CYS A 432 -14.11 19.74 22.42
N GLN A 433 -14.55 19.52 23.66
CA GLN A 433 -14.22 20.40 24.79
C GLN A 433 -12.71 20.52 25.01
N GLN A 434 -11.98 19.40 24.99
CA GLN A 434 -10.53 19.39 25.18
C GLN A 434 -9.78 20.04 24.03
N ILE A 435 -10.25 19.86 22.79
CA ILE A 435 -9.70 20.51 21.60
C ILE A 435 -9.89 22.02 21.67
N LEU A 436 -11.10 22.49 21.99
CA LEU A 436 -11.40 23.92 22.12
C LEU A 436 -10.61 24.57 23.25
N LYS A 437 -10.43 23.85 24.37
CA LYS A 437 -9.58 24.29 25.47
C LYS A 437 -8.12 24.45 25.02
N ALA A 438 -7.54 23.44 24.38
CA ALA A 438 -6.17 23.48 23.90
C ALA A 438 -5.96 24.58 22.84
N ARG A 439 -6.97 24.83 21.99
CA ARG A 439 -6.99 25.93 21.01
C ARG A 439 -6.95 27.30 21.70
N ALA A 440 -7.75 27.48 22.77
CA ALA A 440 -7.82 28.73 23.51
C ALA A 440 -6.54 29.05 24.31
N GLU A 441 -5.82 28.03 24.78
CA GLU A 441 -4.55 28.19 25.49
C GLU A 441 -3.41 28.72 24.59
N ASN A 442 -3.54 28.57 23.26
CA ASN A 442 -2.64 29.12 22.23
C ASN A 442 -1.14 29.01 22.56
N ASP A 443 -0.68 27.79 22.88
CA ASP A 443 0.72 27.50 23.22
C ASP A 443 1.65 27.91 22.07
N GLN A 444 2.37 29.02 22.26
CA GLN A 444 3.28 29.54 21.25
C GLN A 444 4.52 28.64 21.15
N GLY A 445 4.57 27.77 20.14
CA GLY A 445 5.77 27.02 19.79
C GLY A 445 5.50 25.66 19.17
N LEU A 446 6.57 25.01 18.69
CA LEU A 446 6.50 23.63 18.22
C LEU A 446 6.51 22.68 19.40
N ARG A 447 5.39 21.98 19.62
CA ARG A 447 5.33 20.92 20.64
C ARG A 447 6.42 19.87 20.43
N THR A 448 6.89 19.30 21.54
CA THR A 448 7.76 18.11 21.50
C THR A 448 6.89 16.88 21.64
N PHE A 449 6.75 16.07 20.59
CA PHE A 449 5.99 14.81 20.66
C PHE A 449 6.68 13.84 21.63
N LYS A 450 5.93 13.35 22.63
CA LYS A 450 6.42 12.36 23.59
C LYS A 450 5.35 11.30 23.82
N VAL A 451 5.73 10.04 23.76
CA VAL A 451 4.82 8.95 24.13
C VAL A 451 4.54 9.05 25.64
N PRO A 452 3.27 9.16 26.06
CA PRO A 452 2.93 9.28 27.48
C PRO A 452 3.04 7.94 28.20
N PRO A 453 3.11 7.94 29.54
CA PRO A 453 2.87 6.74 30.34
C PRO A 453 1.48 6.18 30.03
N LEU A 454 1.42 4.87 29.75
CA LEU A 454 0.17 4.18 29.43
C LEU A 454 -0.45 3.57 30.69
N ASN A 455 -1.77 3.64 30.77
CA ASN A 455 -2.57 2.97 31.79
C ASN A 455 -2.89 1.54 31.33
N PHE A 456 -2.18 0.55 31.88
CA PHE A 456 -2.36 -0.86 31.51
C PHE A 456 -3.66 -1.47 32.04
N ASP A 457 -4.29 -0.82 33.01
CA ASP A 457 -5.54 -1.23 33.65
C ASP A 457 -6.78 -0.55 33.03
N ALA A 458 -6.60 0.29 32.00
CA ALA A 458 -7.70 1.03 31.37
C ALA A 458 -8.82 0.12 30.83
N GLU A 459 -10.06 0.33 31.26
CA GLU A 459 -11.21 -0.43 30.76
C GLU A 459 -11.73 0.07 29.41
N ASP A 460 -11.41 1.31 29.05
CA ASP A 460 -11.72 1.93 27.77
C ASP A 460 -10.50 2.65 27.22
N TYR A 461 -10.42 2.82 25.89
CA TYR A 461 -9.28 3.49 25.26
C TYR A 461 -9.18 4.98 25.63
N THR A 462 -10.28 5.59 26.07
CA THR A 462 -10.31 6.97 26.56
C THR A 462 -9.53 7.18 27.86
N ASP A 463 -9.31 6.10 28.62
CA ASP A 463 -8.53 6.08 29.86
C ASP A 463 -7.10 5.55 29.67
N LEU A 464 -6.63 5.45 28.43
CA LEU A 464 -5.28 4.97 28.08
C LEU A 464 -4.14 5.75 28.74
N ILE A 465 -4.41 6.99 29.14
CA ILE A 465 -3.44 7.89 29.76
C ILE A 465 -4.06 8.57 30.97
N LYS A 466 -3.20 9.00 31.89
CA LYS A 466 -3.57 9.96 32.92
C LYS A 466 -3.55 11.35 32.30
N TRP A 467 -4.71 11.86 31.94
CA TRP A 467 -4.86 13.15 31.25
C TRP A 467 -4.22 14.32 32.02
N GLN A 468 -4.28 14.30 33.35
CA GLN A 468 -3.68 15.36 34.20
C GLN A 468 -2.16 15.39 34.12
N ASP A 469 -1.52 14.27 33.78
CA ASP A 469 -0.06 14.14 33.71
C ASP A 469 0.48 14.51 32.31
N CYS A 470 -0.42 14.79 31.35
CA CYS A 470 -0.08 15.00 29.95
C CYS A 470 -0.37 16.45 29.53
N LYS A 471 0.57 17.07 28.82
CA LYS A 471 0.28 18.32 28.11
C LYS A 471 -0.65 18.02 26.94
N ILE A 472 -1.84 18.61 26.95
CA ILE A 472 -2.82 18.48 25.86
C ILE A 472 -2.58 19.63 24.88
N THR A 473 -2.37 19.30 23.62
CA THR A 473 -2.26 20.25 22.51
C THR A 473 -3.37 19.98 21.51
N GLU A 474 -3.79 21.01 20.79
CA GLU A 474 -4.76 20.82 19.72
C GLU A 474 -4.16 19.87 18.66
N PRO A 475 -4.86 18.78 18.25
CA PRO A 475 -4.42 17.90 17.19
C PRO A 475 -4.20 18.67 15.86
N PRO A 476 -3.04 18.54 15.18
CA PRO A 476 -2.79 19.25 13.92
C PRO A 476 -3.84 18.99 12.83
N LEU A 477 -4.55 17.86 12.89
CA LEU A 477 -5.65 17.55 11.97
C LEU A 477 -6.88 18.44 12.15
N THR A 478 -7.06 19.09 13.30
CA THR A 478 -8.24 19.92 13.60
C THR A 478 -8.01 21.42 13.36
N TYR A 479 -6.77 21.85 13.07
CA TYR A 479 -6.40 23.27 12.94
C TYR A 479 -7.24 24.04 11.91
N ASN A 480 -7.67 23.37 10.85
CA ASN A 480 -8.46 24.00 9.79
C ASN A 480 -9.98 23.83 9.98
N LEU A 481 -10.43 23.29 11.12
CA LEU A 481 -11.84 23.10 11.44
C LEU A 481 -12.31 24.22 12.36
N SER A 482 -13.43 24.87 12.02
CA SER A 482 -14.03 25.88 12.89
C SER A 482 -14.61 25.26 14.16
N ASP A 483 -14.80 26.08 15.19
CA ASP A 483 -15.43 25.67 16.44
C ASP A 483 -16.85 25.14 16.21
N GLU A 484 -17.60 25.77 15.30
CA GLU A 484 -18.94 25.34 14.89
C GLU A 484 -18.91 23.97 14.23
N PHE A 485 -17.91 23.72 13.38
CA PHE A 485 -17.78 22.43 12.70
C PHE A 485 -17.35 21.32 13.66
N LEU A 486 -16.50 21.61 14.64
CA LEU A 486 -16.19 20.67 15.73
C LEU A 486 -17.45 20.31 16.53
N LYS A 487 -18.29 21.31 16.84
CA LYS A 487 -19.59 21.09 17.51
C LYS A 487 -20.57 20.30 16.63
N GLU A 488 -20.51 20.46 15.30
CA GLU A 488 -21.30 19.66 14.36
C GLU A 488 -20.85 18.18 14.37
N ILE A 489 -19.54 17.92 14.43
CA ILE A 489 -18.98 16.55 14.55
C ILE A 489 -19.50 15.87 15.82
N VAL A 490 -19.69 16.60 16.93
CA VAL A 490 -20.30 16.03 18.15
C VAL A 490 -21.69 15.45 17.84
N LYS A 491 -22.53 16.20 17.13
CA LYS A 491 -23.91 15.80 16.81
C LYS A 491 -24.00 14.71 15.74
N CYS A 492 -23.25 14.88 14.65
CA CYS A 492 -23.40 14.07 13.44
C CYS A 492 -22.35 12.96 13.30
N GLY A 493 -21.33 12.94 14.16
CA GLY A 493 -20.11 12.15 13.99
C GLY A 493 -19.31 12.59 12.76
N LEU A 494 -18.30 11.80 12.38
CA LEU A 494 -17.47 12.04 11.19
C LEU A 494 -18.15 11.61 9.87
N ARG A 495 -19.48 11.66 9.80
CA ARG A 495 -20.23 11.35 8.55
C ARG A 495 -19.99 12.45 7.51
N THR A 496 -19.97 13.71 7.95
CA THR A 496 -19.77 14.90 7.11
C THR A 496 -18.30 15.34 7.01
N CYS A 497 -17.41 14.80 7.86
CA CYS A 497 -15.97 15.11 7.84
C CYS A 497 -15.12 13.89 7.45
N GLN A 498 -14.93 13.70 6.14
CA GLN A 498 -13.99 12.73 5.59
C GLN A 498 -12.53 13.07 5.95
N SER A 499 -12.24 14.37 6.08
CA SER A 499 -10.88 14.89 6.17
C SER A 499 -10.06 14.49 7.40
N ILE A 500 -10.69 13.91 8.44
CA ILE A 500 -10.00 13.35 9.62
C ILE A 500 -9.81 11.83 9.47
N LYS A 501 -10.84 11.09 9.09
CA LYS A 501 -10.86 9.62 9.22
C LYS A 501 -10.13 8.87 8.09
N ASP A 502 -9.82 9.52 6.99
CA ASP A 502 -9.32 8.84 5.79
C ASP A 502 -7.82 8.47 5.86
N PHE A 503 -7.12 8.86 6.93
CA PHE A 503 -5.70 8.52 7.11
C PHE A 503 -5.55 7.11 7.69
N PRO A 504 -4.71 6.24 7.10
CA PRO A 504 -4.47 4.91 7.65
C PRO A 504 -3.63 4.93 8.95
N CYS A 505 -3.97 4.19 9.99
CA CYS A 505 -3.11 4.02 11.17
C CYS A 505 -1.89 3.09 10.92
N HIS A 506 -1.67 2.64 9.69
CA HIS A 506 -0.60 1.73 9.30
C HIS A 506 0.02 2.11 7.94
N THR A 507 1.25 1.67 7.68
CA THR A 507 2.00 1.99 6.46
C THR A 507 2.03 0.85 5.41
N GLN A 508 1.07 -0.09 5.45
CA GLN A 508 1.04 -1.23 4.52
C GLN A 508 1.11 -0.85 3.03
N ALA A 509 0.49 0.26 2.63
CA ALA A 509 0.59 0.74 1.25
C ALA A 509 2.02 1.18 0.88
N VAL A 510 2.75 1.77 1.83
CA VAL A 510 4.16 2.16 1.65
C VAL A 510 4.99 0.90 1.41
N GLU A 511 4.79 -0.16 2.21
CA GLU A 511 5.48 -1.44 2.03
C GLU A 511 5.21 -2.08 0.66
N ARG A 512 3.97 -1.99 0.15
CA ARG A 512 3.63 -2.45 -1.21
C ARG A 512 4.38 -1.66 -2.27
N CYS A 513 4.50 -0.34 -2.09
CA CYS A 513 5.23 0.52 -3.02
C CYS A 513 6.75 0.34 -2.91
N ILE A 514 7.29 0.02 -1.74
CA ILE A 514 8.69 -0.38 -1.57
C ILE A 514 9.01 -1.60 -2.45
N LYS A 515 8.17 -2.64 -2.44
CA LYS A 515 8.37 -3.82 -3.31
C LYS A 515 8.39 -3.41 -4.79
N LEU A 516 7.53 -2.48 -5.19
CA LEU A 516 7.51 -1.97 -6.57
C LEU A 516 8.78 -1.20 -6.93
N VAL A 517 9.30 -0.37 -6.02
CA VAL A 517 10.57 0.33 -6.21
C VAL A 517 11.74 -0.65 -6.29
N THR A 518 11.78 -1.67 -5.43
CA THR A 518 12.81 -2.73 -5.50
C THR A 518 12.82 -3.44 -6.86
N GLU A 519 11.64 -3.82 -7.35
CA GLU A 519 11.49 -4.43 -8.69
C GLU A 519 11.94 -3.47 -9.80
N ALA A 520 11.49 -2.21 -9.76
CA ALA A 520 11.83 -1.20 -10.74
C ALA A 520 13.33 -0.87 -10.75
N SER A 521 13.96 -0.81 -9.58
CA SER A 521 15.40 -0.59 -9.40
C SER A 521 16.27 -1.66 -10.04
N SER A 522 15.76 -2.88 -10.14
CA SER A 522 16.43 -3.97 -10.86
C SER A 522 16.16 -3.95 -12.37
N ALA A 523 15.04 -3.36 -12.81
CA ALA A 523 14.57 -3.40 -14.19
C ALA A 523 15.03 -2.20 -15.04
N VAL A 524 15.04 -0.99 -14.48
CA VAL A 524 15.33 0.25 -15.23
C VAL A 524 16.36 1.12 -14.52
N CYS A 525 17.19 1.78 -15.32
CA CYS A 525 18.30 2.59 -14.82
C CYS A 525 17.92 4.07 -14.72
N GLY A 526 18.13 4.65 -13.53
CA GLY A 526 17.93 6.07 -13.23
C GLY A 526 16.55 6.38 -12.65
N GLU A 527 16.52 7.27 -11.65
CA GLU A 527 15.34 7.62 -10.85
C GLU A 527 14.13 8.01 -11.71
N ASN A 528 14.29 8.93 -12.66
CA ASN A 528 13.20 9.36 -13.55
C ASN A 528 12.61 8.20 -14.38
N LYS A 529 13.44 7.26 -14.85
CA LYS A 529 12.93 6.12 -15.62
C LYS A 529 12.23 5.09 -14.72
N ARG A 530 12.71 4.92 -13.48
CA ARG A 530 12.06 4.09 -12.45
C ARG A 530 10.68 4.63 -12.11
N ASP A 531 10.59 5.93 -11.84
CA ASP A 531 9.34 6.60 -11.48
C ASP A 531 8.27 6.42 -12.57
N GLY A 532 8.61 6.72 -13.83
CA GLY A 532 7.72 6.48 -14.97
C GLY A 532 7.29 5.02 -15.12
N PHE A 533 8.22 4.07 -14.95
CA PHE A 533 7.93 2.63 -15.02
C PHE A 533 6.96 2.18 -13.90
N ILE A 534 7.15 2.66 -12.67
CA ILE A 534 6.27 2.36 -11.53
C ILE A 534 4.87 2.90 -11.80
N ARG A 535 4.76 4.16 -12.22
CA ARG A 535 3.47 4.81 -12.51
C ARG A 535 2.68 4.11 -13.60
N ALA A 536 3.34 3.76 -14.71
CA ALA A 536 2.72 3.00 -15.79
C ALA A 536 2.22 1.62 -15.31
N ARG A 537 3.00 0.96 -14.45
CA ARG A 537 2.60 -0.33 -13.87
C ARG A 537 1.43 -0.21 -12.90
N LEU A 538 1.39 0.85 -12.09
CA LEU A 538 0.27 1.15 -11.19
C LEU A 538 -1.01 1.43 -11.98
N LEU A 539 -0.94 2.30 -12.99
CA LEU A 539 -2.08 2.59 -13.86
C LEU A 539 -2.59 1.34 -14.58
N SER A 540 -1.69 0.50 -15.10
CA SER A 540 -2.06 -0.78 -15.72
C SER A 540 -2.82 -1.71 -14.76
N ARG A 541 -2.39 -1.75 -13.49
CA ARG A 541 -3.07 -2.56 -12.45
C ARG A 541 -4.42 -1.97 -12.06
N GLN A 542 -4.54 -0.65 -12.03
CA GLN A 542 -5.82 0.02 -11.77
C GLN A 542 -6.84 -0.25 -12.88
N GLN A 543 -6.41 -0.16 -14.14
CA GLN A 543 -7.27 -0.40 -15.30
C GLN A 543 -7.71 -1.87 -15.44
N MET A 544 -6.83 -2.80 -15.07
CA MET A 544 -7.09 -4.23 -15.21
C MET A 544 -6.55 -5.00 -13.99
N PRO A 545 -7.23 -5.04 -12.84
CA PRO A 545 -6.68 -5.64 -11.62
C PRO A 545 -6.19 -7.08 -11.82
N ASN A 546 -6.98 -7.92 -12.49
CA ASN A 546 -6.66 -9.29 -12.86
C ASN A 546 -6.86 -9.52 -14.35
N PHE A 547 -6.20 -10.54 -14.92
CA PHE A 547 -6.38 -10.91 -16.33
C PHE A 547 -6.28 -12.43 -16.51
N ASP A 548 -7.24 -13.14 -15.90
CA ASP A 548 -7.39 -14.59 -15.96
C ASP A 548 -8.59 -15.00 -16.83
N THR A 549 -9.59 -14.11 -16.96
CA THR A 549 -10.82 -14.37 -17.71
C THR A 549 -11.17 -13.20 -18.63
N LYS A 550 -11.93 -13.49 -19.70
CA LYS A 550 -12.42 -12.46 -20.64
C LYS A 550 -13.21 -11.35 -19.94
N LYS A 551 -13.99 -11.67 -18.89
CA LYS A 551 -14.80 -10.70 -18.12
C LYS A 551 -13.96 -9.65 -17.41
N GLN A 552 -12.68 -9.92 -17.16
CA GLN A 552 -11.78 -8.98 -16.48
C GLN A 552 -11.10 -8.01 -17.46
N PHE A 553 -11.33 -8.16 -18.77
CA PHE A 553 -10.86 -7.24 -19.80
C PHE A 553 -11.92 -6.14 -20.01
N ASN A 554 -11.80 -5.05 -19.27
CA ASN A 554 -12.69 -3.90 -19.36
C ASN A 554 -12.30 -3.04 -20.58
N ILE A 555 -13.08 -3.12 -21.66
CA ILE A 555 -13.12 -2.12 -22.74
C ILE A 555 -14.38 -1.28 -22.56
#